data_AF-A0A4Q2XMM8-F1
#
_entry.id   AF-A0A4Q2XMM8-F1
#
_cell.length_a   1.000
_cell.length_b   1.000
_cell.length_c   1.000
_cell.angle_alpha   90.00
_cell.angle_beta   90.00
_cell.angle_gamma   90.00
#
_symmetry.space_group_name_H-M   'P 1'
#
loop_
_entity.id
_entity.type
_entity.pdbx_description
1 polymer ?
#
loop_
_entity_poly.entity_id
_entity_poly.type
_entity_poly.pdbx_seq_one_letter_code
_entity_poly.pdbx_strand_id
1 'polypeptide(L)'
;MKTKPNPFLRFTLRFSAVAFPSAPAVVLLAALLASPTVQAAPYTYSGFLPNTAPGDSWLAGDDWDNIPVSAADTTLNFTGTLDAGATIFTNNDIPGTFLLNRMSFTQAGPGTGTAPVVTVSGNPLEFVSNGPTLPTLNFGTTGTIRPVITLSNNLILTNDITVTGAGNATLSGVISGGGSFTKSNTGTITLSNASTFTGATTLSNGGLILTNADALGGTSGITVATGASLALAGGTTAGAGRTVTISGLGFFSSSSGALTSTSGNNTWAGNVILGSTDARFGVANTTANSTDSLTVSGVISSGVANSGATIRTAVSSEIVTFSGQNSYTGPTRIVVGTLSVSNIGSVTTDPALGTVHSATSNLGAAVDAAGGTIIFGNAISNSTSIVPGLRYTGTGEVTDRSLLIESGTTAAITATINQS
;
A
#
# COMPACT_ATOMS: atom_id res chain seq x y z
N MET A 1 -33.70 18.95 -53.31
CA MET A 1 -34.83 19.02 -52.35
C MET A 1 -35.15 17.62 -51.85
N LYS A 2 -35.54 17.50 -50.57
CA LYS A 2 -36.25 16.36 -49.92
C LYS A 2 -35.58 14.97 -49.91
N THR A 3 -35.34 14.50 -48.70
CA THR A 3 -35.05 13.12 -48.28
C THR A 3 -36.30 12.22 -48.35
N LYS A 4 -36.12 10.89 -48.46
CA LYS A 4 -36.95 9.81 -47.87
C LYS A 4 -36.25 8.43 -48.07
N PRO A 5 -36.63 7.33 -47.35
CA PRO A 5 -35.64 6.44 -46.73
C PRO A 5 -35.51 5.02 -47.32
N ASN A 6 -34.41 4.34 -46.98
CA ASN A 6 -34.19 2.91 -47.24
C ASN A 6 -35.17 2.01 -46.47
N PRO A 7 -35.74 0.96 -47.09
CA PRO A 7 -36.54 -0.05 -46.41
C PRO A 7 -35.67 -1.15 -45.75
N PHE A 8 -36.19 -1.71 -44.65
CA PHE A 8 -35.53 -2.74 -43.84
C PHE A 8 -35.35 -4.08 -44.58
N LEU A 9 -34.19 -4.71 -44.37
CA LEU A 9 -33.96 -6.12 -44.72
C LEU A 9 -34.79 -7.02 -43.80
N ARG A 10 -35.64 -7.90 -44.36
CA ARG A 10 -36.46 -8.85 -43.62
C ARG A 10 -36.01 -10.28 -43.93
N PHE A 11 -35.26 -10.90 -43.04
CA PHE A 11 -34.85 -12.31 -43.17
C PHE A 11 -36.03 -13.24 -42.86
N THR A 12 -36.55 -13.93 -43.88
CA THR A 12 -37.56 -14.98 -43.73
C THR A 12 -36.87 -16.35 -43.73
N LEU A 13 -36.71 -16.94 -42.55
CA LEU A 13 -36.26 -18.33 -42.42
C LEU A 13 -37.35 -19.28 -42.92
N ARG A 14 -37.03 -20.10 -43.93
CA ARG A 14 -37.90 -21.21 -44.37
C ARG A 14 -37.42 -22.50 -43.72
N PHE A 15 -38.25 -23.09 -42.86
CA PHE A 15 -38.05 -24.46 -42.38
C PHE A 15 -38.78 -25.44 -43.30
N SER A 16 -38.06 -26.41 -43.86
CA SER A 16 -38.67 -27.57 -44.52
C SER A 16 -39.07 -28.59 -43.46
N ALA A 17 -40.37 -28.89 -43.37
CA ALA A 17 -40.87 -29.88 -42.43
C ALA A 17 -40.52 -31.30 -42.88
N VAL A 18 -39.82 -32.05 -42.02
CA VAL A 18 -39.67 -33.51 -42.14
C VAL A 18 -40.72 -34.14 -41.22
N ALA A 19 -41.61 -34.95 -41.77
CA ALA A 19 -42.63 -35.66 -40.99
C ALA A 19 -42.05 -36.95 -40.39
N PHE A 20 -42.22 -37.15 -39.08
CA PHE A 20 -41.95 -38.41 -38.39
C PHE A 20 -43.27 -38.99 -37.83
N PRO A 21 -43.47 -40.33 -37.87
CA PRO A 21 -44.63 -40.96 -37.28
C PRO A 21 -44.53 -41.12 -35.76
N SER A 22 -45.70 -41.20 -35.14
CA SER A 22 -46.00 -41.19 -33.71
C SER A 22 -45.20 -42.12 -32.78
N ALA A 23 -44.64 -41.53 -31.71
CA ALA A 23 -44.46 -42.15 -30.39
C ALA A 23 -44.65 -41.06 -29.31
N PRO A 24 -45.14 -41.36 -28.10
CA PRO A 24 -45.41 -40.34 -27.07
C PRO A 24 -44.10 -39.86 -26.44
N ALA A 25 -43.50 -38.83 -27.04
CA ALA A 25 -42.34 -38.17 -26.46
C ALA A 25 -42.75 -37.44 -25.18
N VAL A 26 -42.24 -37.92 -24.04
CA VAL A 26 -42.07 -37.07 -22.85
C VAL A 26 -41.18 -35.92 -23.29
N VAL A 27 -41.78 -34.74 -23.48
CA VAL A 27 -41.03 -33.51 -23.75
C VAL A 27 -40.31 -33.15 -22.46
N LEU A 28 -39.10 -33.68 -22.31
CA LEU A 28 -38.14 -33.15 -21.35
C LEU A 28 -37.74 -31.76 -21.87
N LEU A 29 -38.57 -30.78 -21.54
CA LEU A 29 -38.24 -29.37 -21.71
C LEU A 29 -37.03 -29.13 -20.81
N ALA A 30 -35.84 -29.21 -21.39
CA ALA A 30 -34.63 -28.64 -20.84
C ALA A 30 -34.78 -27.12 -20.86
N ALA A 31 -35.70 -26.62 -20.03
CA ALA A 31 -35.56 -25.31 -19.45
C ALA A 31 -34.19 -25.34 -18.79
N LEU A 32 -33.23 -24.65 -19.43
CA LEU A 32 -32.09 -24.14 -18.69
C LEU A 32 -32.67 -23.12 -17.72
N LEU A 33 -33.18 -23.64 -16.60
CA LEU A 33 -33.13 -22.98 -15.33
C LEU A 33 -31.65 -22.70 -15.09
N ALA A 34 -31.19 -21.59 -15.67
CA ALA A 34 -30.57 -20.60 -14.81
C ALA A 34 -31.60 -20.37 -13.70
N SER A 35 -31.50 -21.18 -12.65
CA SER A 35 -31.95 -20.78 -11.33
C SER A 35 -31.49 -19.34 -11.19
N PRO A 36 -32.34 -18.39 -10.77
CA PRO A 36 -31.78 -17.17 -10.25
C PRO A 36 -30.75 -17.63 -9.21
N THR A 37 -29.47 -17.38 -9.47
CA THR A 37 -28.43 -17.54 -8.45
C THR A 37 -28.95 -16.69 -7.32
N VAL A 38 -29.42 -17.35 -6.25
CA VAL A 38 -30.16 -16.69 -5.17
C VAL A 38 -29.20 -15.67 -4.63
N GLN A 39 -29.45 -14.42 -5.00
CA GLN A 39 -28.48 -13.36 -4.84
C GLN A 39 -28.27 -13.21 -3.34
N ALA A 40 -27.07 -13.51 -2.85
CA ALA A 40 -26.79 -13.35 -1.44
C ALA A 40 -26.92 -11.86 -1.14
N ALA A 41 -27.93 -11.55 -0.33
CA ALA A 41 -28.35 -10.19 -0.10
C ALA A 41 -27.22 -9.37 0.57
N PRO A 42 -27.22 -8.04 0.44
CA PRO A 42 -26.46 -7.23 1.36
C PRO A 42 -26.98 -7.47 2.79
N TYR A 43 -26.10 -7.93 3.67
CA TYR A 43 -26.32 -8.00 5.10
C TYR A 43 -25.80 -6.72 5.74
N THR A 44 -26.54 -6.18 6.70
CA THR A 44 -26.23 -4.93 7.38
C THR A 44 -26.06 -5.18 8.87
N TYR A 45 -24.84 -4.98 9.36
CA TYR A 45 -24.56 -4.89 10.79
C TYR A 45 -24.76 -3.44 11.22
N SER A 46 -25.68 -3.23 12.15
CA SER A 46 -26.09 -1.90 12.63
C SER A 46 -26.04 -1.78 14.16
N GLY A 47 -25.17 -2.54 14.84
CA GLY A 47 -25.11 -2.61 16.30
C GLY A 47 -25.14 -1.24 16.98
N PHE A 48 -26.22 -0.99 17.72
CA PHE A 48 -26.56 0.30 18.35
C PHE A 48 -26.43 0.25 19.89
N LEU A 49 -25.49 -0.52 20.44
CA LEU A 49 -25.23 -0.58 21.88
C LEU A 49 -23.71 -0.58 22.20
N PRO A 50 -23.30 0.04 23.33
CA PRO A 50 -21.91 0.05 23.78
C PRO A 50 -21.52 -1.31 24.39
N ASN A 51 -21.19 -2.28 23.54
CA ASN A 51 -20.85 -3.63 24.00
C ASN A 51 -19.43 -3.67 24.64
N THR A 52 -19.37 -3.96 25.93
CA THR A 52 -18.11 -4.13 26.70
C THR A 52 -17.67 -5.60 26.81
N ALA A 53 -18.33 -6.53 26.13
CA ALA A 53 -18.01 -7.96 26.12
C ALA A 53 -17.78 -8.49 24.68
N PRO A 54 -16.80 -9.39 24.46
CA PRO A 54 -16.73 -10.13 23.21
C PRO A 54 -17.90 -11.11 23.12
N GLY A 55 -18.77 -10.98 22.10
CA GLY A 55 -20.01 -11.79 22.07
C GLY A 55 -20.78 -11.91 20.77
N ASP A 56 -20.87 -10.89 19.91
CA ASP A 56 -21.88 -10.86 18.85
C ASP A 56 -21.65 -11.98 17.81
N SER A 57 -22.56 -12.94 17.77
CA SER A 57 -22.48 -14.16 16.95
C SER A 57 -23.11 -13.95 15.57
N TRP A 58 -22.35 -14.23 14.51
CA TRP A 58 -22.89 -14.21 13.15
C TRP A 58 -23.90 -15.35 12.92
N LEU A 59 -23.70 -16.52 13.57
CA LEU A 59 -24.66 -17.62 13.57
C LEU A 59 -26.00 -17.29 14.24
N ALA A 60 -25.96 -16.53 15.33
CA ALA A 60 -27.18 -16.06 16.00
C ALA A 60 -27.89 -14.94 15.21
N GLY A 61 -27.15 -14.24 14.36
CA GLY A 61 -27.63 -13.05 13.65
C GLY A 61 -27.59 -11.80 14.52
N ASP A 62 -26.78 -11.78 15.58
CA ASP A 62 -26.70 -10.66 16.52
C ASP A 62 -26.29 -9.37 15.79
N ASP A 63 -27.07 -8.30 15.97
CA ASP A 63 -26.91 -6.98 15.36
C ASP A 63 -26.89 -6.92 13.81
N TRP A 64 -27.19 -8.04 13.14
CA TRP A 64 -27.43 -8.11 11.70
C TRP A 64 -28.92 -7.96 11.35
N ASP A 65 -29.20 -7.39 10.18
CA ASP A 65 -30.56 -7.36 9.61
C ASP A 65 -31.11 -8.77 9.28
N ASN A 66 -30.25 -9.71 8.90
CA ASN A 66 -30.48 -11.15 8.80
C ASN A 66 -29.17 -11.92 9.07
N ILE A 67 -29.26 -13.19 9.47
CA ILE A 67 -28.09 -14.09 9.59
C ILE A 67 -27.29 -14.09 8.26
N PRO A 68 -26.00 -13.69 8.26
CA PRO A 68 -25.19 -13.68 7.04
C PRO A 68 -25.03 -15.08 6.43
N VAL A 69 -25.18 -15.19 5.11
CA VAL A 69 -24.97 -16.44 4.37
C VAL A 69 -23.65 -16.38 3.61
N SER A 70 -22.86 -17.45 3.71
CA SER A 70 -21.60 -17.61 2.96
C SER A 70 -21.87 -17.89 1.48
N ALA A 71 -21.54 -16.96 0.59
CA ALA A 71 -21.72 -17.10 -0.85
C ALA A 71 -20.82 -16.14 -1.66
N ALA A 72 -20.65 -16.42 -2.95
CA ALA A 72 -19.69 -15.70 -3.80
C ALA A 72 -20.05 -14.24 -4.09
N ASP A 73 -21.30 -13.85 -3.86
CA ASP A 73 -21.85 -12.50 -4.03
C ASP A 73 -22.20 -11.82 -2.69
N THR A 74 -22.00 -12.50 -1.56
CA THR A 74 -22.29 -11.98 -0.22
C THR A 74 -21.60 -10.65 0.01
N THR A 75 -22.38 -9.72 0.57
CA THR A 75 -21.97 -8.36 0.85
C THR A 75 -22.28 -8.03 2.31
N LEU A 76 -21.25 -7.69 3.08
CA LEU A 76 -21.35 -7.34 4.50
C LEU A 76 -21.14 -5.83 4.69
N ASN A 77 -22.11 -5.13 5.28
CA ASN A 77 -22.07 -3.68 5.50
C ASN A 77 -22.13 -3.34 6.99
N PHE A 78 -21.05 -2.78 7.53
CA PHE A 78 -20.98 -2.22 8.88
C PHE A 78 -21.26 -0.73 8.80
N THR A 79 -22.44 -0.32 9.26
CA THR A 79 -22.96 1.05 9.05
C THR A 79 -23.42 1.70 10.35
N GLY A 80 -23.96 2.93 10.28
CA GLY A 80 -24.43 3.68 11.45
C GLY A 80 -23.42 4.70 11.99
N THR A 81 -23.68 5.18 13.20
CA THR A 81 -22.85 6.16 13.92
C THR A 81 -22.40 5.54 15.23
N LEU A 82 -21.13 5.73 15.59
CA LEU A 82 -20.51 5.17 16.79
C LEU A 82 -20.21 6.28 17.81
N ASP A 83 -20.57 6.03 19.07
CA ASP A 83 -20.29 6.93 20.19
C ASP A 83 -18.79 7.00 20.52
N ALA A 84 -18.39 8.07 21.21
CA ALA A 84 -17.00 8.26 21.63
C ALA A 84 -16.55 7.17 22.61
N GLY A 85 -15.44 6.51 22.29
CA GLY A 85 -14.90 5.38 23.05
C GLY A 85 -15.73 4.09 22.99
N ALA A 86 -16.76 4.02 22.15
CA ALA A 86 -17.50 2.77 21.95
C ALA A 86 -16.56 1.66 21.47
N THR A 87 -16.70 0.47 22.06
CA THR A 87 -15.99 -0.74 21.62
C THR A 87 -17.03 -1.72 21.07
N ILE A 88 -16.71 -2.39 19.98
CA ILE A 88 -17.57 -3.38 19.32
C ILE A 88 -16.75 -4.62 19.01
N PHE A 89 -17.29 -5.80 19.34
CA PHE A 89 -16.66 -7.10 19.11
C PHE A 89 -17.66 -8.05 18.46
N THR A 90 -17.46 -8.33 17.17
CA THR A 90 -18.31 -9.26 16.42
C THR A 90 -17.48 -10.43 15.87
N ASN A 91 -18.05 -11.63 15.96
CA ASN A 91 -17.35 -12.87 15.74
C ASN A 91 -18.04 -13.71 14.66
N ASN A 92 -17.34 -13.93 13.54
CA ASN A 92 -17.74 -14.89 12.52
C ASN A 92 -17.55 -16.32 13.04
N ASP A 93 -18.55 -16.87 13.69
CA ASP A 93 -18.59 -18.26 14.14
C ASP A 93 -19.24 -19.23 13.13
N ILE A 94 -19.67 -18.73 11.97
CA ILE A 94 -20.26 -19.56 10.90
C ILE A 94 -19.25 -20.63 10.45
N PRO A 95 -19.56 -21.94 10.54
CA PRO A 95 -18.56 -23.00 10.39
C PRO A 95 -17.89 -23.03 9.02
N GLY A 96 -16.56 -23.22 9.04
CA GLY A 96 -15.74 -23.33 7.83
C GLY A 96 -15.24 -21.96 7.34
N THR A 97 -14.92 -21.88 6.05
CA THR A 97 -14.53 -20.62 5.39
C THR A 97 -15.78 -19.87 4.94
N PHE A 98 -15.90 -18.61 5.34
CA PHE A 98 -17.01 -17.75 4.92
C PHE A 98 -16.65 -17.01 3.62
N LEU A 99 -17.41 -17.29 2.56
CA LEU A 99 -17.26 -16.71 1.23
C LEU A 99 -17.97 -15.36 1.16
N LEU A 100 -17.32 -14.36 0.58
CA LEU A 100 -17.92 -13.04 0.30
C LEU A 100 -17.26 -12.33 -0.89
N ASN A 101 -18.03 -11.47 -1.56
CA ASN A 101 -17.47 -10.53 -2.53
C ASN A 101 -17.02 -9.22 -1.86
N ARG A 102 -17.83 -8.71 -0.93
CA ARG A 102 -17.63 -7.36 -0.38
C ARG A 102 -17.80 -7.30 1.13
N MET A 103 -16.88 -6.60 1.79
CA MET A 103 -17.00 -6.19 3.20
C MET A 103 -16.76 -4.68 3.28
N SER A 104 -17.62 -3.95 4.00
CA SER A 104 -17.62 -2.49 3.93
C SER A 104 -17.96 -1.85 5.27
N PHE A 105 -17.00 -1.16 5.87
CA PHE A 105 -17.15 -0.35 7.07
C PHE A 105 -17.34 1.12 6.66
N THR A 106 -18.55 1.66 6.85
CA THR A 106 -18.87 3.07 6.55
C THR A 106 -19.40 3.83 7.76
N GLN A 107 -19.17 3.28 8.95
CA GLN A 107 -19.54 3.90 10.23
C GLN A 107 -18.95 5.30 10.38
N ALA A 108 -19.78 6.23 10.87
CA ALA A 108 -19.35 7.56 11.28
C ALA A 108 -18.90 7.54 12.75
N GLY A 109 -17.71 8.05 13.04
CA GLY A 109 -17.28 8.29 14.42
C GLY A 109 -17.65 9.70 14.92
N PRO A 110 -17.38 10.00 16.19
CA PRO A 110 -17.87 11.21 16.86
C PRO A 110 -17.13 12.47 16.43
N GLY A 111 -17.69 13.62 16.84
CA GLY A 111 -17.04 14.93 16.68
C GLY A 111 -15.91 15.20 17.68
N THR A 112 -15.98 14.61 18.88
CA THR A 112 -15.05 14.80 20.01
C THR A 112 -14.90 13.50 20.83
N GLY A 113 -13.90 13.45 21.71
CA GLY A 113 -13.64 12.31 22.61
C GLY A 113 -12.60 11.31 22.08
N THR A 114 -12.77 10.03 22.44
CA THR A 114 -11.88 8.93 22.03
C THR A 114 -12.44 8.24 20.79
N ALA A 115 -11.56 7.76 19.90
CA ALA A 115 -11.97 6.99 18.73
C ALA A 115 -12.65 5.68 19.15
N PRO A 116 -13.82 5.33 18.56
CA PRO A 116 -14.42 4.03 18.77
C PRO A 116 -13.61 2.94 18.07
N VAL A 117 -13.69 1.72 18.59
CA VAL A 117 -12.95 0.55 18.10
C VAL A 117 -13.93 -0.54 17.68
N VAL A 118 -13.75 -1.08 16.48
CA VAL A 118 -14.52 -2.22 15.97
C VAL A 118 -13.56 -3.37 15.68
N THR A 119 -13.77 -4.50 16.33
CA THR A 119 -13.00 -5.72 16.09
C THR A 119 -13.90 -6.78 15.49
N VAL A 120 -13.53 -7.27 14.31
CA VAL A 120 -14.12 -8.45 13.68
C VAL A 120 -13.15 -9.62 13.84
N SER A 121 -13.63 -10.77 14.28
CA SER A 121 -12.84 -11.96 14.57
C SER A 121 -13.55 -13.25 14.13
N GLY A 122 -12.94 -14.41 14.41
CA GLY A 122 -13.53 -15.73 14.14
C GLY A 122 -12.97 -16.42 12.89
N ASN A 123 -13.81 -17.22 12.26
CA ASN A 123 -13.49 -18.10 11.15
C ASN A 123 -12.99 -17.34 9.89
N PRO A 124 -12.22 -18.00 8.99
CA PRO A 124 -11.63 -17.36 7.83
C PRO A 124 -12.64 -16.71 6.88
N LEU A 125 -12.23 -15.61 6.25
CA LEU A 125 -12.98 -14.92 5.21
C LEU A 125 -12.27 -15.13 3.86
N GLU A 126 -12.98 -15.68 2.87
CA GLU A 126 -12.46 -15.87 1.52
C GLU A 126 -13.11 -14.92 0.52
N PHE A 127 -12.30 -14.02 -0.02
CA PHE A 127 -12.72 -12.97 -0.94
C PHE A 127 -12.76 -13.50 -2.38
N VAL A 128 -13.97 -13.79 -2.85
CA VAL A 128 -14.26 -14.43 -4.14
C VAL A 128 -15.01 -13.50 -5.11
N SER A 129 -14.68 -13.62 -6.39
CA SER A 129 -15.36 -12.89 -7.47
C SER A 129 -16.75 -13.46 -7.71
N ASN A 130 -17.74 -12.57 -7.83
CA ASN A 130 -19.10 -12.91 -8.24
C ASN A 130 -19.28 -12.97 -9.77
N GLY A 131 -18.23 -12.64 -10.54
CA GLY A 131 -18.29 -12.46 -11.99
C GLY A 131 -18.08 -11.00 -12.41
N PRO A 132 -19.08 -10.11 -12.25
CA PRO A 132 -19.00 -8.72 -12.70
C PRO A 132 -18.12 -7.80 -11.82
N THR A 133 -17.88 -8.12 -10.54
CA THR A 133 -17.09 -7.28 -9.64
C THR A 133 -16.00 -8.05 -8.89
N LEU A 134 -14.78 -7.52 -8.95
CA LEU A 134 -13.67 -8.01 -8.13
C LEU A 134 -13.95 -7.79 -6.63
N PRO A 135 -13.47 -8.70 -5.76
CA PRO A 135 -13.63 -8.56 -4.32
C PRO A 135 -13.13 -7.23 -3.77
N THR A 136 -13.86 -6.68 -2.80
CA THR A 136 -13.56 -5.37 -2.20
C THR A 136 -13.69 -5.38 -0.68
N LEU A 137 -12.66 -4.89 0.00
CA LEU A 137 -12.66 -4.61 1.45
C LEU A 137 -12.56 -3.10 1.66
N ASN A 138 -13.68 -2.46 2.02
CA ASN A 138 -13.78 -1.01 2.11
C ASN A 138 -13.78 -0.53 3.57
N PHE A 139 -12.77 0.24 3.95
CA PHE A 139 -12.71 0.99 5.21
C PHE A 139 -13.10 2.44 4.95
N GLY A 140 -14.35 2.65 4.51
CA GLY A 140 -14.93 3.94 4.18
C GLY A 140 -15.48 4.71 5.39
N THR A 141 -14.89 4.55 6.58
CA THR A 141 -15.37 5.19 7.81
C THR A 141 -15.29 6.72 7.73
N THR A 142 -16.11 7.42 8.50
CA THR A 142 -16.25 8.89 8.44
C THR A 142 -16.25 9.53 9.84
N GLY A 143 -16.49 10.85 9.91
CA GLY A 143 -16.44 11.63 11.16
C GLY A 143 -15.11 12.39 11.34
N THR A 144 -15.10 13.30 12.32
CA THR A 144 -13.90 14.05 12.74
C THR A 144 -12.89 13.10 13.38
N ILE A 145 -13.38 12.24 14.29
CA ILE A 145 -12.62 11.15 14.88
C ILE A 145 -13.13 9.87 14.21
N ARG A 146 -12.28 9.25 13.41
CA ARG A 146 -12.64 8.03 12.65
C ARG A 146 -12.58 6.80 13.55
N PRO A 147 -13.53 5.85 13.43
CA PRO A 147 -13.42 4.53 14.03
C PRO A 147 -12.14 3.81 13.62
N VAL A 148 -11.54 3.09 14.56
CA VAL A 148 -10.40 2.17 14.33
C VAL A 148 -10.96 0.78 14.10
N ILE A 149 -10.75 0.23 12.91
CA ILE A 149 -11.23 -1.12 12.55
C ILE A 149 -10.09 -2.13 12.65
N THR A 150 -10.32 -3.27 13.29
CA THR A 150 -9.40 -4.41 13.31
C THR A 150 -10.09 -5.65 12.76
N LEU A 151 -9.54 -6.22 11.69
CA LEU A 151 -10.02 -7.47 11.09
C LEU A 151 -9.01 -8.58 11.44
N SER A 152 -9.39 -9.42 12.40
CA SER A 152 -8.54 -10.50 12.96
C SER A 152 -8.77 -11.85 12.29
N ASN A 153 -9.80 -11.99 11.46
CA ASN A 153 -10.03 -13.18 10.64
C ASN A 153 -8.85 -13.39 9.69
N ASN A 154 -8.46 -14.65 9.48
CA ASN A 154 -7.59 -15.01 8.36
C ASN A 154 -8.28 -14.65 7.05
N LEU A 155 -7.54 -14.02 6.13
CA LEU A 155 -8.06 -13.60 4.83
C LEU A 155 -7.50 -14.52 3.75
N ILE A 156 -8.37 -15.05 2.90
CA ILE A 156 -8.01 -15.92 1.79
C ILE A 156 -8.31 -15.17 0.49
N LEU A 157 -7.27 -14.92 -0.29
CA LEU A 157 -7.30 -14.21 -1.57
C LEU A 157 -7.24 -15.25 -2.70
N THR A 158 -8.37 -15.86 -3.05
CA THR A 158 -8.47 -16.70 -4.25
C THR A 158 -8.66 -15.87 -5.52
N ASN A 159 -9.11 -14.62 -5.40
CA ASN A 159 -9.10 -13.61 -6.46
C ASN A 159 -8.38 -12.33 -6.01
N ASP A 160 -8.06 -11.45 -6.97
CA ASP A 160 -7.49 -10.13 -6.69
C ASP A 160 -8.47 -9.30 -5.83
N ILE A 161 -7.97 -8.71 -4.75
CA ILE A 161 -8.77 -7.87 -3.83
C ILE A 161 -8.37 -6.40 -3.94
N THR A 162 -9.36 -5.51 -3.89
CA THR A 162 -9.13 -4.09 -3.63
C THR A 162 -9.48 -3.75 -2.19
N VAL A 163 -8.46 -3.39 -1.40
CA VAL A 163 -8.63 -2.75 -0.08
C VAL A 163 -8.68 -1.24 -0.27
N THR A 164 -9.73 -0.59 0.22
CA THR A 164 -10.05 0.80 -0.11
C THR A 164 -10.65 1.58 1.05
N GLY A 165 -11.00 2.85 0.79
CA GLY A 165 -11.58 3.77 1.76
C GLY A 165 -10.60 4.81 2.31
N ALA A 166 -11.11 5.72 3.13
CA ALA A 166 -10.37 6.81 3.77
C ALA A 166 -10.19 6.60 5.29
N GLY A 167 -10.75 5.54 5.85
CA GLY A 167 -10.53 5.10 7.22
C GLY A 167 -9.22 4.33 7.38
N ASN A 168 -8.77 4.19 8.62
CA ASN A 168 -7.60 3.39 8.95
C ASN A 168 -8.04 2.05 9.53
N ALA A 169 -7.32 0.97 9.22
CA ALA A 169 -7.63 -0.36 9.73
C ALA A 169 -6.38 -1.23 9.92
N THR A 170 -6.48 -2.21 10.81
CA THR A 170 -5.47 -3.25 11.00
C THR A 170 -6.01 -4.59 10.47
N LEU A 171 -5.22 -5.27 9.65
CA LEU A 171 -5.42 -6.67 9.28
C LEU A 171 -4.42 -7.50 10.10
N SER A 172 -4.94 -8.26 11.07
CA SER A 172 -4.15 -9.05 12.03
C SER A 172 -4.26 -10.56 11.83
N GLY A 173 -5.21 -11.03 11.03
CA GLY A 173 -5.21 -12.41 10.53
C GLY A 173 -4.13 -12.65 9.48
N VAL A 174 -3.82 -13.92 9.22
CA VAL A 174 -2.91 -14.31 8.12
C VAL A 174 -3.61 -14.04 6.78
N ILE A 175 -2.95 -13.30 5.88
CA ILE A 175 -3.41 -13.12 4.49
C ILE A 175 -2.75 -14.18 3.60
N SER A 176 -3.55 -14.97 2.89
CA SER A 176 -3.11 -16.15 2.13
C SER A 176 -3.73 -16.18 0.73
N GLY A 177 -3.29 -17.11 -0.13
CA GLY A 177 -3.87 -17.32 -1.47
C GLY A 177 -3.05 -16.72 -2.63
N GLY A 178 -3.54 -16.92 -3.86
CA GLY A 178 -2.83 -16.51 -5.09
C GLY A 178 -3.20 -15.13 -5.61
N GLY A 179 -4.29 -14.52 -5.10
CA GLY A 179 -4.79 -13.22 -5.54
C GLY A 179 -3.89 -12.05 -5.14
N SER A 180 -3.91 -11.01 -5.96
CA SER A 180 -3.17 -9.76 -5.75
C SER A 180 -3.85 -8.87 -4.71
N PHE A 181 -3.06 -8.17 -3.91
CA PHE A 181 -3.51 -7.21 -2.91
C PHE A 181 -3.35 -5.79 -3.44
N THR A 182 -4.46 -5.10 -3.73
CA THR A 182 -4.43 -3.69 -4.16
C THR A 182 -4.95 -2.77 -3.07
N LYS A 183 -4.10 -1.88 -2.55
CA LYS A 183 -4.48 -0.79 -1.64
C LYS A 183 -4.75 0.49 -2.43
N SER A 184 -5.93 1.07 -2.25
CA SER A 184 -6.38 2.31 -2.90
C SER A 184 -6.98 3.31 -1.89
N ASN A 185 -7.27 4.53 -2.35
CA ASN A 185 -7.76 5.65 -1.55
C ASN A 185 -6.87 6.04 -0.34
N THR A 186 -7.24 7.11 0.36
CA THR A 186 -6.37 7.80 1.33
C THR A 186 -6.27 7.15 2.72
N GLY A 187 -6.96 6.03 2.96
CA GLY A 187 -6.85 5.31 4.24
C GLY A 187 -5.48 4.68 4.45
N THR A 188 -5.16 4.30 5.69
CA THR A 188 -3.95 3.54 6.04
C THR A 188 -4.32 2.14 6.52
N ILE A 189 -3.69 1.11 5.95
CA ILE A 189 -3.83 -0.27 6.39
C ILE A 189 -2.56 -0.72 7.09
N THR A 190 -2.69 -1.33 8.27
CA THR A 190 -1.59 -1.98 8.97
C THR A 190 -1.69 -3.49 8.80
N LEU A 191 -0.64 -4.12 8.28
CA LEU A 191 -0.47 -5.57 8.26
C LEU A 191 0.42 -5.97 9.45
N SER A 192 -0.17 -6.65 10.43
CA SER A 192 0.51 -6.90 11.72
C SER A 192 0.95 -8.35 11.95
N ASN A 193 0.62 -9.26 11.03
CA ASN A 193 0.93 -10.68 11.12
C ASN A 193 1.68 -11.17 9.87
N ALA A 194 2.44 -12.26 10.01
CA ALA A 194 3.09 -12.91 8.89
C ALA A 194 2.01 -13.44 7.92
N SER A 195 2.19 -13.15 6.63
CA SER A 195 1.26 -13.54 5.57
C SER A 195 1.88 -14.57 4.65
N THR A 196 1.09 -15.17 3.76
CA THR A 196 1.51 -16.23 2.83
C THR A 196 0.98 -16.04 1.40
N PHE A 197 0.25 -14.95 1.11
CA PHE A 197 -0.25 -14.69 -0.24
C PHE A 197 0.88 -14.48 -1.26
N THR A 198 0.68 -14.93 -2.50
CA THR A 198 1.72 -14.92 -3.57
C THR A 198 1.43 -13.96 -4.72
N GLY A 199 0.18 -13.48 -4.85
CA GLY A 199 -0.18 -12.44 -5.81
C GLY A 199 0.51 -11.11 -5.52
N ALA A 200 0.52 -10.19 -6.48
CA ALA A 200 1.27 -8.93 -6.39
C ALA A 200 0.68 -7.96 -5.36
N THR A 201 1.52 -7.09 -4.77
CA THR A 201 1.07 -6.00 -3.88
C THR A 201 1.16 -4.67 -4.62
N THR A 202 0.03 -3.98 -4.79
CA THR A 202 -0.03 -2.65 -5.42
C THR A 202 -0.60 -1.62 -4.46
N LEU A 203 0.13 -0.53 -4.21
CA LEU A 203 -0.35 0.62 -3.45
C LEU A 203 -0.61 1.76 -4.43
N SER A 204 -1.87 1.99 -4.77
CA SER A 204 -2.29 3.06 -5.70
C SER A 204 -2.49 4.40 -5.00
N ASN A 205 -2.83 4.41 -3.70
CA ASN A 205 -2.92 5.59 -2.85
C ASN A 205 -2.93 5.18 -1.36
N GLY A 206 -2.61 6.11 -0.46
CA GLY A 206 -2.67 5.92 0.99
C GLY A 206 -1.49 5.14 1.56
N GLY A 207 -1.60 4.73 2.82
CA GLY A 207 -0.55 3.99 3.53
C GLY A 207 -0.78 2.49 3.58
N LEU A 208 0.30 1.72 3.47
CA LEU A 208 0.40 0.35 3.98
C LEU A 208 1.55 0.28 4.99
N ILE A 209 1.25 0.01 6.26
CA ILE A 209 2.24 -0.14 7.34
C ILE A 209 2.48 -1.63 7.58
N LEU A 210 3.75 -2.04 7.65
CA LEU A 210 4.17 -3.36 8.08
C LEU A 210 4.71 -3.27 9.52
N THR A 211 4.11 -4.02 10.45
CA THR A 211 4.67 -4.24 11.81
C THR A 211 5.19 -5.67 12.00
N ASN A 212 5.36 -6.41 10.90
CA ASN A 212 5.89 -7.77 10.88
C ASN A 212 6.77 -7.93 9.62
N ALA A 213 7.89 -8.65 9.75
CA ALA A 213 8.88 -8.86 8.68
C ALA A 213 8.27 -9.52 7.42
N ASP A 214 7.38 -10.49 7.65
CA ASP A 214 6.78 -11.35 6.63
C ASP A 214 5.33 -10.92 6.28
N ALA A 215 4.95 -9.69 6.64
CA ALA A 215 3.60 -9.15 6.43
C ALA A 215 3.15 -9.12 4.96
N LEU A 216 4.07 -9.16 3.99
CA LEU A 216 3.77 -9.22 2.56
C LEU A 216 3.76 -10.65 1.99
N GLY A 217 4.02 -11.68 2.80
CA GLY A 217 4.02 -13.08 2.40
C GLY A 217 4.94 -13.44 1.23
N GLY A 218 4.44 -14.12 0.22
CA GLY A 218 5.19 -14.57 -0.97
C GLY A 218 5.00 -13.70 -2.23
N THR A 219 4.52 -12.45 -2.11
CA THR A 219 4.19 -11.57 -3.25
C THR A 219 5.21 -11.58 -4.39
N SER A 220 4.72 -11.71 -5.61
CA SER A 220 5.50 -11.73 -6.85
C SER A 220 6.11 -10.37 -7.23
N GLY A 221 5.65 -9.27 -6.63
CA GLY A 221 6.18 -7.93 -6.86
C GLY A 221 5.43 -6.87 -6.05
N ILE A 222 6.09 -5.75 -5.76
CA ILE A 222 5.51 -4.66 -4.98
C ILE A 222 5.61 -3.36 -5.78
N THR A 223 4.50 -2.66 -5.97
CA THR A 223 4.46 -1.35 -6.64
C THR A 223 3.83 -0.31 -5.71
N VAL A 224 4.53 0.81 -5.49
CA VAL A 224 4.03 1.97 -4.73
C VAL A 224 3.93 3.15 -5.69
N ALA A 225 2.70 3.53 -6.05
CA ALA A 225 2.43 4.62 -6.95
C ALA A 225 2.55 6.00 -6.27
N THR A 226 2.62 7.06 -7.07
CA THR A 226 2.62 8.44 -6.59
C THR A 226 1.40 8.72 -5.71
N GLY A 227 1.63 9.19 -4.48
CA GLY A 227 0.59 9.42 -3.48
C GLY A 227 0.29 8.21 -2.58
N ALA A 228 1.03 7.11 -2.70
CA ALA A 228 1.03 5.99 -1.77
C ALA A 228 2.35 5.87 -1.01
N SER A 229 2.34 5.19 0.13
CA SER A 229 3.55 4.80 0.87
C SER A 229 3.49 3.37 1.38
N LEU A 230 4.58 2.63 1.19
CA LEU A 230 4.91 1.47 2.00
C LEU A 230 5.71 1.96 3.23
N ALA A 231 5.26 1.60 4.42
CA ALA A 231 5.86 1.99 5.68
C ALA A 231 6.25 0.78 6.53
N LEU A 232 7.29 0.95 7.34
CA LEU A 232 7.70 -0.01 8.37
C LEU A 232 7.57 0.64 9.76
N ALA A 233 7.22 -0.15 10.77
CA ALA A 233 7.03 0.31 12.13
C ALA A 233 7.55 -0.71 13.16
N GLY A 234 7.88 -0.23 14.37
CA GLY A 234 8.20 -1.07 15.53
C GLY A 234 9.56 -1.76 15.51
N GLY A 235 10.50 -1.35 14.64
CA GLY A 235 11.82 -2.01 14.51
C GLY A 235 11.82 -3.20 13.55
N THR A 236 10.90 -3.22 12.59
CA THR A 236 10.73 -4.27 11.60
C THR A 236 11.86 -4.29 10.58
N THR A 237 12.39 -5.48 10.30
CA THR A 237 13.24 -5.75 9.12
C THR A 237 12.44 -6.56 8.11
N ALA A 238 12.04 -5.96 6.99
CA ALA A 238 11.19 -6.60 5.97
C ALA A 238 11.84 -6.55 4.58
N GLY A 239 11.24 -7.25 3.62
CA GLY A 239 11.60 -7.13 2.20
C GLY A 239 12.72 -8.05 1.72
N ALA A 240 13.27 -8.92 2.57
CA ALA A 240 14.34 -9.86 2.18
C ALA A 240 13.95 -10.70 0.95
N GLY A 241 14.80 -10.72 -0.08
CA GLY A 241 14.54 -11.43 -1.34
C GLY A 241 13.47 -10.80 -2.24
N ARG A 242 13.01 -9.58 -1.95
CA ARG A 242 11.95 -8.88 -2.71
C ARG A 242 12.49 -7.65 -3.42
N THR A 243 11.75 -7.21 -4.44
CA THR A 243 11.95 -5.92 -5.08
C THR A 243 10.69 -5.08 -4.94
N VAL A 244 10.84 -3.82 -4.56
CA VAL A 244 9.75 -2.83 -4.55
C VAL A 244 10.03 -1.72 -5.55
N THR A 245 9.08 -1.41 -6.41
CA THR A 245 9.10 -0.21 -7.25
C THR A 245 8.40 0.92 -6.50
N ILE A 246 9.08 2.06 -6.30
CA ILE A 246 8.51 3.23 -5.62
C ILE A 246 8.47 4.46 -6.52
N SER A 247 7.39 5.22 -6.47
CA SER A 247 7.20 6.45 -7.24
C SER A 247 6.66 7.58 -6.37
N GLY A 248 7.14 8.80 -6.63
CA GLY A 248 6.65 10.02 -6.03
C GLY A 248 7.06 10.25 -4.58
N LEU A 249 6.39 11.23 -3.98
CA LEU A 249 6.76 11.82 -2.69
C LEU A 249 6.29 11.01 -1.46
N GLY A 250 5.40 10.04 -1.63
CA GLY A 250 4.74 9.34 -0.53
C GLY A 250 3.46 10.01 0.00
N PHE A 251 2.82 9.32 0.94
CA PHE A 251 1.52 9.63 1.54
C PHE A 251 1.58 10.23 2.95
N PHE A 252 2.49 9.72 3.81
CA PHE A 252 2.51 10.06 5.24
C PHE A 252 2.88 11.53 5.54
N SER A 253 2.89 11.91 6.82
CA SER A 253 3.23 13.25 7.33
C SER A 253 4.40 13.89 6.58
N SER A 254 4.23 15.16 6.19
CA SER A 254 5.18 15.94 5.38
C SER A 254 5.62 15.31 4.03
N SER A 255 4.93 14.25 3.57
CA SER A 255 5.35 13.38 2.46
C SER A 255 6.77 12.83 2.69
N SER A 256 6.98 12.16 3.82
CA SER A 256 8.24 11.50 4.22
C SER A 256 8.55 10.19 3.45
N GLY A 257 8.19 10.09 2.18
CA GLY A 257 8.64 9.01 1.28
C GLY A 257 7.62 7.95 0.91
N ALA A 258 7.74 7.45 -0.32
CA ALA A 258 7.00 6.30 -0.84
C ALA A 258 7.50 4.97 -0.21
N LEU A 259 8.76 4.93 0.26
CA LEU A 259 9.23 3.96 1.26
C LEU A 259 9.64 4.72 2.53
N THR A 260 9.07 4.39 3.68
CA THR A 260 9.28 5.17 4.90
C THR A 260 9.31 4.35 6.19
N SER A 261 9.87 4.90 7.26
CA SER A 261 9.76 4.39 8.64
C SER A 261 8.77 5.27 9.42
N THR A 262 7.76 4.70 10.07
CA THR A 262 6.78 5.48 10.87
C THR A 262 7.01 5.39 12.37
N SER A 263 7.73 4.38 12.87
CA SER A 263 8.20 4.31 14.25
C SER A 263 9.35 3.31 14.42
N GLY A 264 10.36 3.66 15.22
CA GLY A 264 11.54 2.83 15.49
C GLY A 264 12.55 2.76 14.35
N ASN A 265 13.53 1.87 14.52
CA ASN A 265 14.65 1.67 13.59
C ASN A 265 14.35 0.50 12.65
N ASN A 266 13.85 0.80 11.45
CA ASN A 266 13.36 -0.20 10.51
C ASN A 266 14.33 -0.44 9.34
N THR A 267 14.28 -1.63 8.76
CA THR A 267 15.12 -2.00 7.61
C THR A 267 14.30 -2.57 6.46
N TRP A 268 14.49 -2.04 5.26
CA TRP A 268 14.11 -2.68 4.00
C TRP A 268 15.31 -3.42 3.42
N ALA A 269 15.28 -4.75 3.52
CA ALA A 269 16.33 -5.65 3.04
C ALA A 269 16.18 -6.05 1.56
N GLY A 270 15.12 -5.59 0.90
CA GLY A 270 14.87 -5.84 -0.51
C GLY A 270 15.51 -4.80 -1.44
N ASN A 271 15.59 -5.14 -2.72
CA ASN A 271 15.96 -4.17 -3.75
C ASN A 271 14.85 -3.12 -3.91
N VAL A 272 15.21 -1.95 -4.43
CA VAL A 272 14.29 -0.84 -4.68
C VAL A 272 14.48 -0.31 -6.10
N ILE A 273 13.40 -0.23 -6.87
CA ILE A 273 13.39 0.39 -8.20
C ILE A 273 12.77 1.78 -8.08
N LEU A 274 13.47 2.81 -8.57
CA LEU A 274 12.97 4.18 -8.60
C LEU A 274 12.08 4.39 -9.83
N GLY A 275 10.76 4.25 -9.64
CA GLY A 275 9.74 4.39 -10.69
C GLY A 275 9.43 5.83 -11.11
N SER A 276 10.05 6.84 -10.47
CA SER A 276 9.98 8.24 -10.86
C SER A 276 11.27 9.00 -10.51
N THR A 277 11.39 10.24 -11.01
CA THR A 277 12.57 11.11 -10.79
C THR A 277 12.59 11.84 -9.44
N ASP A 278 11.48 11.75 -8.70
CA ASP A 278 11.22 12.32 -7.38
C ASP A 278 10.96 11.23 -6.31
N ALA A 279 11.20 9.96 -6.65
CA ALA A 279 11.01 8.81 -5.79
C ALA A 279 11.73 8.98 -4.44
N ARG A 280 10.96 8.90 -3.35
CA ARG A 280 11.37 9.40 -2.04
C ARG A 280 11.41 8.33 -0.95
N PHE A 281 12.44 8.41 -0.12
CA PHE A 281 12.67 7.67 1.12
C PHE A 281 12.57 8.60 2.33
N GLY A 282 12.28 8.05 3.51
CA GLY A 282 12.23 8.88 4.70
C GLY A 282 11.89 8.18 6.00
N VAL A 283 11.63 9.03 6.99
CA VAL A 283 11.12 8.69 8.32
C VAL A 283 10.01 9.70 8.64
N ALA A 284 8.92 9.26 9.23
CA ALA A 284 7.65 10.01 9.35
C ALA A 284 7.27 10.36 10.79
N ASN A 285 8.15 10.12 11.78
CA ASN A 285 7.85 10.37 13.19
C ASN A 285 8.07 11.86 13.52
N THR A 286 6.96 12.57 13.75
CA THR A 286 6.97 14.01 14.04
C THR A 286 7.42 14.36 15.46
N THR A 287 7.89 13.39 16.25
CA THR A 287 8.40 13.62 17.61
C THR A 287 9.71 14.39 17.56
N ALA A 288 9.80 15.51 18.29
CA ALA A 288 11.03 16.28 18.38
C ALA A 288 12.18 15.42 18.93
N ASN A 289 13.34 15.49 18.28
CA ASN A 289 14.52 14.68 18.61
C ASN A 289 14.31 13.15 18.45
N SER A 290 13.37 12.74 17.58
CA SER A 290 13.23 11.34 17.13
C SER A 290 14.57 10.77 16.66
N THR A 291 14.91 9.58 17.15
CA THR A 291 16.07 8.80 16.71
C THR A 291 15.68 7.70 15.71
N ASP A 292 14.44 7.71 15.23
CA ASP A 292 13.92 6.70 14.32
C ASP A 292 14.65 6.74 12.98
N SER A 293 14.72 5.59 12.32
CA SER A 293 15.51 5.43 11.11
C SER A 293 14.89 4.47 10.11
N LEU A 294 15.29 4.64 8.85
CA LEU A 294 15.05 3.71 7.76
C LEU A 294 16.39 3.31 7.15
N THR A 295 16.74 2.03 7.25
CA THR A 295 17.86 1.45 6.50
C THR A 295 17.37 0.76 5.24
N VAL A 296 18.00 1.02 4.10
CA VAL A 296 17.84 0.26 2.86
C VAL A 296 19.15 -0.47 2.58
N SER A 297 19.10 -1.80 2.59
CA SER A 297 20.30 -2.65 2.40
C SER A 297 20.31 -3.46 1.11
N GLY A 298 19.17 -3.60 0.43
CA GLY A 298 19.15 -4.03 -0.97
C GLY A 298 19.60 -2.92 -1.92
N VAL A 299 19.79 -3.29 -3.19
CA VAL A 299 20.23 -2.38 -4.26
C VAL A 299 19.09 -1.45 -4.67
N ILE A 300 19.37 -0.15 -4.69
CA ILE A 300 18.50 0.88 -5.28
C ILE A 300 18.94 1.12 -6.72
N SER A 301 18.03 0.95 -7.69
CA SER A 301 18.29 1.06 -9.13
C SER A 301 17.28 1.97 -9.86
N SER A 302 17.67 2.48 -11.03
CA SER A 302 16.77 3.30 -11.86
C SER A 302 15.65 2.46 -12.46
N GLY A 303 14.39 2.85 -12.23
CA GLY A 303 13.22 2.33 -12.97
C GLY A 303 12.87 3.18 -14.19
N VAL A 304 13.21 4.47 -14.16
CA VAL A 304 13.08 5.41 -15.29
C VAL A 304 14.38 6.19 -15.51
N ALA A 305 14.56 6.77 -16.70
CA ALA A 305 15.73 7.59 -17.00
C ALA A 305 15.88 8.75 -15.99
N ASN A 306 17.11 9.01 -15.55
CA ASN A 306 17.47 10.05 -14.59
C ASN A 306 16.74 9.95 -13.23
N SER A 307 16.26 8.76 -12.84
CA SER A 307 15.69 8.55 -11.50
C SER A 307 16.77 8.53 -10.44
N GLY A 308 16.56 9.32 -9.38
CA GLY A 308 17.51 9.55 -8.30
C GLY A 308 16.81 9.60 -6.95
N ALA A 309 17.49 9.12 -5.91
CA ALA A 309 16.90 8.96 -4.60
C ALA A 309 16.70 10.31 -3.88
N THR A 310 15.48 10.58 -3.44
CA THR A 310 15.14 11.77 -2.64
C THR A 310 14.94 11.38 -1.16
N ILE A 311 15.53 12.10 -0.23
CA ILE A 311 15.43 11.89 1.22
C ILE A 311 14.63 13.03 1.86
N ARG A 312 13.62 12.67 2.66
CA ARG A 312 12.94 13.59 3.59
C ARG A 312 12.52 12.83 4.83
N THR A 313 13.05 13.22 5.97
CA THR A 313 12.51 12.83 7.28
C THR A 313 11.44 13.82 7.78
N ALA A 314 10.81 13.54 8.92
CA ALA A 314 9.87 14.46 9.57
C ALA A 314 10.61 15.45 10.47
N VAL A 315 11.68 15.02 11.14
CA VAL A 315 12.59 15.87 11.94
C VAL A 315 14.06 15.63 11.58
N SER A 316 14.93 16.62 11.79
CA SER A 316 16.33 16.60 11.32
C SER A 316 17.24 15.56 12.01
N SER A 317 16.82 15.03 13.15
CA SER A 317 17.54 14.03 13.95
C SER A 317 17.36 12.59 13.44
N GLU A 318 16.35 12.35 12.61
CA GLU A 318 16.08 11.06 11.97
C GLU A 318 17.08 10.79 10.83
N ILE A 319 17.34 9.50 10.59
CA ILE A 319 18.35 9.05 9.63
C ILE A 319 17.74 8.09 8.61
N VAL A 320 18.00 8.35 7.32
CA VAL A 320 17.89 7.32 6.28
C VAL A 320 19.29 6.80 5.98
N THR A 321 19.47 5.48 5.92
CA THR A 321 20.77 4.84 5.66
C THR A 321 20.69 4.03 4.38
N PHE A 322 21.59 4.28 3.43
CA PHE A 322 21.78 3.41 2.27
C PHE A 322 23.05 2.59 2.45
N SER A 323 22.93 1.27 2.37
CA SER A 323 24.04 0.32 2.55
C SER A 323 24.24 -0.66 1.38
N GLY A 324 23.25 -0.80 0.49
CA GLY A 324 23.40 -1.52 -0.78
C GLY A 324 24.36 -0.80 -1.74
N GLN A 325 24.96 -1.53 -2.69
CA GLN A 325 25.69 -0.96 -3.81
C GLN A 325 24.69 -0.47 -4.86
N ASN A 326 24.41 0.83 -4.85
CA ASN A 326 23.29 1.40 -5.59
C ASN A 326 23.69 1.76 -7.02
N SER A 327 22.77 1.56 -7.96
CA SER A 327 23.00 1.69 -9.41
C SER A 327 22.03 2.64 -10.11
N TYR A 328 21.28 3.45 -9.34
CA TYR A 328 20.47 4.53 -9.92
C TYR A 328 21.36 5.63 -10.51
N THR A 329 20.81 6.40 -11.45
CA THR A 329 21.57 7.30 -12.33
C THR A 329 21.22 8.78 -12.20
N GLY A 330 20.12 9.11 -11.53
CA GLY A 330 19.75 10.48 -11.19
C GLY A 330 20.42 10.98 -9.90
N PRO A 331 20.32 12.29 -9.61
CA PRO A 331 20.95 12.91 -8.46
C PRO A 331 20.37 12.40 -7.13
N THR A 332 21.21 12.33 -6.10
CA THR A 332 20.72 12.11 -4.73
C THR A 332 20.30 13.44 -4.13
N ARG A 333 19.07 13.56 -3.62
CA ARG A 333 18.56 14.79 -3.01
C ARG A 333 18.26 14.59 -1.53
N ILE A 334 18.76 15.46 -0.67
CA ILE A 334 18.52 15.44 0.78
C ILE A 334 17.78 16.73 1.13
N VAL A 335 16.46 16.60 1.22
CA VAL A 335 15.53 17.73 1.41
C VAL A 335 15.46 18.08 2.89
N VAL A 336 15.42 17.05 3.75
CA VAL A 336 15.28 17.12 5.21
C VAL A 336 15.89 15.87 5.82
N GLY A 337 16.61 16.02 6.95
CA GLY A 337 17.16 14.90 7.71
C GLY A 337 18.57 14.53 7.26
N THR A 338 19.08 13.45 7.85
CA THR A 338 20.43 12.94 7.53
C THR A 338 20.35 11.71 6.62
N LEU A 339 21.10 11.72 5.52
CA LEU A 339 21.43 10.51 4.77
C LEU A 339 22.75 9.94 5.30
N SER A 340 22.79 8.66 5.64
CA SER A 340 24.03 7.96 6.01
C SER A 340 24.44 6.93 4.97
N VAL A 341 25.74 6.91 4.66
CA VAL A 341 26.36 6.01 3.67
C VAL A 341 27.80 5.65 4.06
N SER A 342 28.26 4.46 3.66
CA SER A 342 29.64 3.99 3.89
C SER A 342 30.54 4.11 2.66
N ASN A 343 29.99 4.39 1.47
CA ASN A 343 30.75 4.61 0.23
C ASN A 343 30.06 5.66 -0.65
N ILE A 344 30.82 6.66 -1.11
CA ILE A 344 30.35 7.78 -1.95
C ILE A 344 30.74 7.59 -3.44
N GLY A 345 31.85 6.91 -3.76
CA GLY A 345 32.26 6.55 -5.13
C GLY A 345 32.72 7.74 -6.01
N SER A 346 33.82 7.56 -6.77
CA SER A 346 34.39 8.63 -7.62
C SER A 346 33.62 8.83 -8.92
N VAL A 347 33.63 10.07 -9.41
CA VAL A 347 32.91 10.55 -10.60
C VAL A 347 33.87 11.02 -11.70
N THR A 348 35.18 11.07 -11.42
CA THR A 348 36.22 11.61 -12.31
C THR A 348 37.36 10.60 -12.52
N THR A 349 37.98 10.66 -13.71
CA THR A 349 39.29 10.07 -13.95
C THR A 349 40.35 11.09 -13.54
N ASP A 350 40.73 11.11 -12.26
CA ASP A 350 41.91 11.87 -11.82
C ASP A 350 43.18 11.13 -12.27
N PRO A 351 44.03 11.73 -13.13
CA PRO A 351 45.30 11.12 -13.55
C PRO A 351 46.27 10.82 -12.40
N ALA A 352 46.12 11.45 -11.24
CA ALA A 352 46.88 11.16 -10.03
C ALA A 352 46.34 9.96 -9.23
N LEU A 353 45.09 9.54 -9.45
CA LEU A 353 44.45 8.40 -8.77
C LEU A 353 44.24 7.17 -9.67
N GLY A 354 44.20 7.34 -11.00
CA GLY A 354 44.09 6.24 -11.97
C GLY A 354 43.04 6.47 -13.05
N THR A 355 43.17 5.75 -14.17
CA THR A 355 42.48 6.09 -15.43
C THR A 355 41.06 5.55 -15.59
N VAL A 356 40.58 4.64 -14.73
CA VAL A 356 39.17 4.18 -14.73
C VAL A 356 38.73 3.82 -13.32
N HIS A 357 37.77 4.57 -12.77
CA HIS A 357 37.02 4.19 -11.58
C HIS A 357 35.58 3.85 -11.97
N SER A 358 35.17 2.59 -11.83
CA SER A 358 33.74 2.26 -11.90
C SER A 358 33.06 2.77 -10.63
N ALA A 359 32.05 3.63 -10.79
CA ALA A 359 31.31 4.23 -9.68
C ALA A 359 30.52 3.16 -8.89
N THR A 360 31.16 2.57 -7.88
CA THR A 360 30.49 1.79 -6.84
C THR A 360 30.30 2.66 -5.61
N SER A 361 29.07 2.83 -5.17
CA SER A 361 28.73 3.64 -4.00
C SER A 361 27.38 3.22 -3.42
N ASN A 362 27.02 3.75 -2.26
CA ASN A 362 25.64 3.67 -1.76
C ASN A 362 24.73 4.77 -2.37
N LEU A 363 25.22 5.54 -3.34
CA LEU A 363 24.57 6.75 -3.87
C LEU A 363 24.33 6.72 -5.39
N GLY A 364 24.30 5.54 -6.00
CA GLY A 364 24.12 5.39 -7.45
C GLY A 364 25.42 5.55 -8.24
N ALA A 365 25.38 5.13 -9.51
CA ALA A 365 26.47 5.37 -10.45
C ALA A 365 26.25 6.72 -11.15
N ALA A 366 27.28 7.56 -11.19
CA ALA A 366 27.24 8.76 -12.00
C ALA A 366 27.26 8.38 -13.50
N VAL A 367 26.36 8.97 -14.29
CA VAL A 367 26.31 8.75 -15.75
C VAL A 367 27.33 9.59 -16.53
N ASP A 368 27.82 10.67 -15.93
CA ASP A 368 28.92 11.51 -16.42
C ASP A 368 29.54 12.30 -15.24
N ALA A 369 30.53 13.15 -15.52
CA ALA A 369 31.23 13.96 -14.53
C ALA A 369 30.32 14.97 -13.76
N ALA A 370 29.12 15.27 -14.26
CA ALA A 370 28.14 16.15 -13.61
C ALA A 370 26.98 15.36 -12.93
N GLY A 371 26.73 14.11 -13.34
CA GLY A 371 25.64 13.27 -12.86
C GLY A 371 25.79 12.79 -11.42
N GLY A 372 27.01 12.76 -10.87
CA GLY A 372 27.30 12.37 -9.50
C GLY A 372 26.94 13.41 -8.43
N THR A 373 25.84 14.16 -8.61
CA THR A 373 25.48 15.28 -7.75
C THR A 373 24.69 14.83 -6.51
N ILE A 374 25.13 15.27 -5.33
CA ILE A 374 24.35 15.29 -4.09
C ILE A 374 23.77 16.69 -3.93
N ILE A 375 22.46 16.80 -3.74
CA ILE A 375 21.75 18.08 -3.58
C ILE A 375 21.26 18.20 -2.14
N PHE A 376 21.73 19.21 -1.39
CA PHE A 376 21.15 19.61 -0.11
C PHE A 376 20.11 20.71 -0.30
N GLY A 377 19.02 20.61 0.45
CA GLY A 377 17.97 21.64 0.43
C GLY A 377 16.94 21.36 -0.66
N ASN A 378 16.41 22.43 -1.27
CA ASN A 378 15.08 22.36 -1.86
C ASN A 378 14.67 23.55 -2.75
N ALA A 379 13.81 23.28 -3.75
CA ALA A 379 12.81 24.24 -4.29
C ALA A 379 11.37 23.95 -3.75
N ILE A 380 10.94 22.70 -3.93
CA ILE A 380 9.72 21.96 -3.57
C ILE A 380 9.14 22.05 -2.11
N SER A 381 9.50 23.04 -1.26
CA SER A 381 9.14 23.07 0.17
C SER A 381 9.43 24.42 0.86
N ASN A 382 8.62 24.78 1.85
CA ASN A 382 8.53 26.12 2.45
C ASN A 382 8.85 26.16 3.97
N SER A 383 9.54 25.16 4.51
CA SER A 383 9.86 25.07 5.94
C SER A 383 11.23 25.67 6.26
N THR A 384 11.29 26.58 7.24
CA THR A 384 12.48 27.38 7.59
C THR A 384 13.32 26.82 8.74
N SER A 385 12.99 25.62 9.24
CA SER A 385 13.52 25.13 10.53
C SER A 385 14.11 23.71 10.47
N ILE A 386 14.47 23.21 9.28
CA ILE A 386 14.93 21.83 9.12
C ILE A 386 16.22 21.77 8.30
N VAL A 387 17.23 21.09 8.85
CA VAL A 387 18.58 20.99 8.31
C VAL A 387 18.77 19.67 7.56
N PRO A 388 19.26 19.69 6.30
CA PRO A 388 19.72 18.49 5.60
C PRO A 388 21.17 18.17 5.96
N GLY A 389 21.51 16.88 6.06
CA GLY A 389 22.86 16.42 6.41
C GLY A 389 23.30 15.17 5.66
N LEU A 390 24.61 15.00 5.51
CA LEU A 390 25.24 13.78 5.01
C LEU A 390 26.20 13.24 6.06
N ARG A 391 26.00 11.98 6.46
CA ARG A 391 26.88 11.24 7.35
C ARG A 391 27.63 10.17 6.58
N TYR A 392 28.91 10.42 6.31
CA TYR A 392 29.80 9.41 5.77
C TYR A 392 30.35 8.55 6.92
N THR A 393 30.33 7.23 6.76
CA THR A 393 30.81 6.26 7.76
C THR A 393 31.86 5.29 7.20
N GLY A 394 32.40 5.59 6.01
CA GLY A 394 33.44 4.80 5.38
C GLY A 394 34.85 5.19 5.81
N THR A 395 35.82 4.33 5.51
CA THR A 395 37.24 4.56 5.80
C THR A 395 37.93 5.29 4.65
N GLY A 396 38.17 6.58 4.82
CA GLY A 396 38.96 7.41 3.88
C GLY A 396 38.21 7.80 2.61
N GLU A 397 38.02 9.10 2.40
CA GLU A 397 37.50 9.62 1.13
C GLU A 397 38.54 9.47 0.02
N VAL A 398 38.12 8.93 -1.12
CA VAL A 398 38.96 8.73 -2.33
C VAL A 398 38.25 9.21 -3.60
N THR A 399 37.30 10.13 -3.46
CA THR A 399 36.22 10.30 -4.46
C THR A 399 35.67 11.72 -4.58
N ASP A 400 35.72 12.30 -5.77
CA ASP A 400 34.99 13.53 -6.10
C ASP A 400 33.49 13.23 -6.29
N ARG A 401 32.61 13.89 -5.53
CA ARG A 401 31.20 14.12 -5.93
C ARG A 401 30.89 15.61 -5.95
N SER A 402 30.10 16.02 -6.92
CA SER A 402 29.55 17.37 -6.96
C SER A 402 28.56 17.54 -5.80
N LEU A 403 28.82 18.52 -4.93
CA LEU A 403 27.88 18.92 -3.91
C LEU A 403 27.17 20.21 -4.31
N LEU A 404 25.86 20.13 -4.50
CA LEU A 404 25.01 21.27 -4.77
C LEU A 404 24.19 21.61 -3.52
N ILE A 405 24.10 22.90 -3.19
CA ILE A 405 23.24 23.41 -2.12
C ILE A 405 22.20 24.32 -2.77
N GLU A 406 20.95 23.87 -2.85
CA GLU A 406 19.86 24.61 -3.47
C GLU A 406 19.06 25.39 -2.41
N SER A 407 19.20 26.73 -2.38
CA SER A 407 18.37 27.60 -1.55
C SER A 407 17.13 28.10 -2.31
N GLY A 408 16.00 27.42 -2.11
CA GLY A 408 14.67 27.92 -2.53
C GLY A 408 14.10 29.06 -1.68
N THR A 409 14.85 29.56 -0.69
CA THR A 409 14.45 30.70 0.17
C THR A 409 15.67 31.56 0.52
N THR A 410 15.43 32.76 1.05
CA THR A 410 16.44 33.72 1.53
C THR A 410 17.10 33.33 2.87
N ALA A 411 16.79 32.16 3.43
CA ALA A 411 17.40 31.67 4.66
C ALA A 411 18.72 30.93 4.39
N ALA A 412 19.72 31.11 5.25
CA ALA A 412 20.99 30.40 5.15
C ALA A 412 20.80 28.89 5.37
N ILE A 413 21.15 28.08 4.37
CA ILE A 413 21.22 26.63 4.53
C ILE A 413 22.54 26.28 5.20
N THR A 414 22.47 25.88 6.47
CA THR A 414 23.57 25.16 7.12
C THR A 414 23.51 23.70 6.66
N ALA A 415 24.44 23.29 5.80
CA ALA A 415 24.65 21.88 5.49
C ALA A 415 25.77 21.33 6.38
N THR A 416 25.53 20.19 7.03
CA THR A 416 26.55 19.53 7.87
C THR A 416 27.01 18.24 7.20
N ILE A 417 28.29 18.20 6.84
CA ILE A 417 29.01 16.96 6.50
C ILE A 417 29.70 16.50 7.78
N ASN A 418 29.46 15.27 8.19
CA ASN A 418 30.17 14.65 9.31
C ASN A 418 30.99 13.45 8.82
N GLN A 419 32.30 13.51 9.03
CA GLN A 419 33.32 12.50 8.67
C GLN A 419 33.93 11.81 9.93
N SER A 420 33.23 11.86 11.07
CA SER A 420 33.69 11.32 12.38
C SER A 420 33.86 9.80 12.42
#